data_AF-A0A2B4SFD5-F1
#
_entry.id   AF-A0A2B4SFD5-F1
#
_cell.length_a   1.000
_cell.length_b   1.000
_cell.length_c   1.000
_cell.angle_alpha   90.00
_cell.angle_beta   90.00
_cell.angle_gamma   90.00
#
_symmetry.space_group_name_H-M   'P 1'
#
loop_
_entity.id
_entity.type
_entity.pdbx_description
1 polymer ?
#
loop_
_entity_poly.entity_id
_entity_poly.type
_entity_poly.pdbx_seq_one_letter_code
_entity_poly.pdbx_strand_id
1 'polypeptide(L)'
;MQWTTAALPPPDLPPSPKAKLIEMPDKDLKVSGDEIKILMEYNLVPPSTINEELINKTLNWSDLDKSRISKQLQKLGGKKAGFSKNKEKNKEKIEKVENDIKLLQKYRDRIKLLNKGQELIFDESDNQRRERDENGESIYYGTYEGADILDVAKKIVTKVTCKTAKTLATKAAEKAFEKGAEEVGAADAAAIINGGFGIIEQMKVNFDGVKVLDSQGTNHAINVKNLIDFSKVYSKEVGPSMFHYPDTATGAVIQKYATLQLDGNAQNIAPTDNADYTDRFTQRKVLLAGGATNNIILPLNRFGFFQSFKNQIAPNGKDDFQIQLESDNNVLFRVGAAAAGRYIIEKFVLWVPKMECNPEGRQMWLEEYLKTHTWSYLNESIVTTTTQLRKHPFSIRKPRLVFVWVLNNAKMNDPEQNMFVFDTYNIPGADAKTITSARLKLGTSTYYPQNAIDPTNEMSTVWRMLTEYNKGFNDQLPGQTIDLKSFKDLYGILYFDLTKQADSLKNNSTSLELSYDLSGAANAQYIVYALILNEEEISVDVGKGKAVIRT
;
A
#
# COMPACT_ATOMS: atom_id res chain seq x y z
N MET A 1 10.19 76.27 19.05
CA MET A 1 10.18 75.28 20.15
C MET A 1 10.72 73.98 19.61
N GLN A 2 11.82 73.50 20.18
CA GLN A 2 12.56 72.32 19.75
C GLN A 2 11.73 71.05 19.98
N TRP A 3 11.75 70.16 18.99
CA TRP A 3 11.22 68.81 19.10
C TRP A 3 12.28 67.95 19.78
N THR A 4 11.98 67.43 20.96
CA THR A 4 12.76 66.38 21.63
C THR A 4 12.22 65.02 21.20
N THR A 5 13.05 64.29 20.46
CA THR A 5 12.84 62.90 20.08
C THR A 5 13.05 62.01 21.31
N ALA A 6 11.96 61.57 21.95
CA ALA A 6 12.00 60.42 22.83
C ALA A 6 11.82 59.15 21.98
N ALA A 7 12.89 58.36 21.86
CA ALA A 7 12.86 57.07 21.17
C ALA A 7 11.87 56.14 21.87
N LEU A 8 10.88 55.65 21.12
CA LEU A 8 10.05 54.52 21.54
C LEU A 8 10.96 53.29 21.73
N PRO A 9 10.74 52.47 22.78
CA PRO A 9 11.47 51.23 22.94
C PRO A 9 11.16 50.30 21.76
N PRO A 10 12.12 49.46 21.32
CA PRO A 10 11.88 48.53 20.23
C PRO A 10 10.71 47.60 20.58
N PRO A 11 9.87 47.23 19.61
CA PRO A 11 8.80 46.27 19.84
C PRO A 11 9.42 44.96 20.34
N ASP A 12 8.86 44.42 21.42
CA ASP A 12 9.25 43.13 21.97
C ASP A 12 9.28 42.10 20.85
N LEU A 13 10.49 41.61 20.55
CA LEU A 13 10.68 40.46 19.70
C LEU A 13 9.84 39.31 20.30
N PRO A 14 9.05 38.58 19.50
CA PRO A 14 8.44 37.35 19.99
C PRO A 14 9.56 36.49 20.57
N PRO A 15 9.32 35.77 21.69
CA PRO A 15 10.33 34.91 22.26
C PRO A 15 10.86 34.02 21.14
N SER A 16 12.17 34.02 20.93
CA SER A 16 12.79 33.05 20.03
C SER A 16 12.21 31.68 20.40
N PRO A 17 11.92 30.80 19.42
CA PRO A 17 11.51 29.46 19.75
C PRO A 17 12.62 28.92 20.63
N LYS A 18 12.35 28.80 21.94
CA LYS A 18 13.16 27.96 22.81
C LYS A 18 13.03 26.63 22.12
N ALA A 19 14.10 26.22 21.42
CA ALA A 19 14.23 24.88 20.92
C ALA A 19 13.76 24.02 22.08
N LYS A 20 12.66 23.28 21.90
CA LYS A 20 12.30 22.25 22.86
C LYS A 20 13.55 21.41 22.94
N LEU A 21 14.29 21.55 24.04
CA LEU A 21 15.26 20.56 24.44
C LEU A 21 14.40 19.31 24.53
N ILE A 22 14.45 18.47 23.49
CA ILE A 22 14.18 17.07 23.68
C ILE A 22 15.31 16.67 24.62
N GLU A 23 15.02 16.63 25.92
CA GLU A 23 15.84 15.90 26.85
C GLU A 23 15.88 14.47 26.30
N MET A 24 16.94 14.15 25.57
CA MET A 24 17.23 12.77 25.23
C MET A 24 17.35 12.03 26.55
N PRO A 25 16.65 10.90 26.72
CA PRO A 25 16.72 10.14 27.95
C PRO A 25 18.17 9.73 28.19
N ASP A 26 18.73 10.29 29.26
CA ASP A 26 20.06 10.10 29.84
C ASP A 26 21.25 10.07 28.87
N LYS A 27 22.07 11.12 28.98
CA LYS A 27 23.30 11.31 28.20
C LYS A 27 24.30 10.15 28.36
N ASP A 28 24.22 9.35 29.44
CA ASP A 28 25.13 8.24 29.75
C ASP A 28 24.45 6.91 30.15
N LEU A 29 23.12 6.73 30.05
CA LEU A 29 22.39 5.54 30.59
C LEU A 29 22.92 4.16 30.15
N LYS A 30 23.65 4.10 29.03
CA LYS A 30 24.17 2.85 28.44
C LYS A 30 25.67 2.66 28.63
N VAL A 31 26.37 3.60 29.26
CA VAL A 31 27.80 3.52 29.57
C VAL A 31 27.97 3.84 31.06
N SER A 32 28.29 2.83 31.86
CA SER A 32 28.50 2.98 33.30
C SER A 32 29.68 3.92 33.61
N GLY A 33 29.70 4.49 34.82
CA GLY A 33 30.78 5.39 35.25
C GLY A 33 32.18 4.75 35.18
N ASP A 34 32.28 3.44 35.35
CA ASP A 34 33.54 2.71 35.20
C ASP A 34 33.93 2.49 33.73
N GLU A 35 32.95 2.28 32.84
CA GLU A 35 33.19 2.27 31.40
C GLU A 35 33.68 3.64 30.89
N ILE A 36 33.21 4.75 31.46
CA ILE A 36 33.68 6.11 31.13
C ILE A 36 35.15 6.31 31.52
N LYS A 37 35.55 5.85 32.72
CA LYS A 37 36.96 5.90 33.15
C LYS A 37 37.86 5.12 32.20
N ILE A 38 37.44 3.94 31.76
CA ILE A 38 38.18 3.13 30.79
C ILE A 38 38.29 3.84 29.44
N LEU A 39 37.22 4.50 28.96
CA LEU A 39 37.29 5.29 27.72
C LEU A 39 38.29 6.46 27.81
N MET A 40 38.35 7.14 28.96
CA MET A 40 39.33 8.20 29.21
C MET A 40 40.77 7.68 29.22
N GLU A 41 41.03 6.48 29.77
CA GLU A 41 42.35 5.82 29.71
C GLU A 41 42.83 5.56 28.27
N TYR A 42 41.89 5.41 27.32
CA TYR A 42 42.17 5.26 25.89
C TYR A 42 42.25 6.60 25.13
N ASN A 43 42.24 7.73 25.84
CA ASN A 43 42.16 9.10 25.30
C ASN A 43 40.94 9.33 24.40
N LEU A 44 39.80 8.72 24.76
CA LEU A 44 38.51 8.93 24.11
C LEU A 44 37.64 9.85 24.96
N VAL A 45 36.90 10.74 24.28
CA VAL A 45 36.02 11.70 24.95
C VAL A 45 34.72 11.02 25.39
N PRO A 46 34.12 11.38 26.53
CA PRO A 46 32.85 10.81 26.96
C PRO A 46 31.71 11.05 25.93
N PRO A 47 30.71 10.14 25.86
CA PRO A 47 29.54 10.33 25.01
C PRO A 47 28.80 11.65 25.27
N SER A 48 28.72 12.08 26.52
CA SER A 48 28.12 13.34 26.93
C SER A 48 28.83 14.57 26.32
N THR A 49 30.17 14.59 26.30
CA THR A 49 30.96 15.65 25.67
C THR A 49 30.77 15.68 24.14
N ILE A 50 30.71 14.51 23.49
CA ILE A 50 30.41 14.42 22.05
C ILE A 50 29.03 15.00 21.75
N ASN A 51 28.05 14.72 22.61
CA ASN A 51 26.69 15.20 22.43
C ASN A 51 26.60 16.73 22.61
N GLU A 52 27.40 17.32 23.50
CA GLU A 52 27.51 18.77 23.66
C GLU A 52 28.21 19.43 22.46
N GLU A 53 29.31 18.86 21.97
CA GLU A 53 29.97 19.32 20.73
C GLU A 53 29.06 19.17 19.49
N LEU A 54 28.20 18.14 19.48
CA LEU A 54 27.19 17.91 18.45
C LEU A 54 26.12 19.01 18.47
N ILE A 55 25.56 19.31 19.64
CA ILE A 55 24.56 20.37 19.85
C ILE A 55 25.15 21.74 19.44
N ASN A 56 26.42 21.98 19.75
CA ASN A 56 27.12 23.23 19.43
C ASN A 56 27.70 23.27 18.00
N LYS A 57 27.50 22.22 17.19
CA LYS A 57 28.02 22.06 15.81
C LYS A 57 29.55 22.19 15.69
N THR A 58 30.30 21.88 16.75
CA THR A 58 31.77 21.94 16.78
C THR A 58 32.44 20.59 16.59
N LEU A 59 31.67 19.51 16.51
CA LEU A 59 32.17 18.13 16.42
C LEU A 59 32.74 17.80 15.03
N ASN A 60 34.00 17.38 14.95
CA ASN A 60 34.59 16.82 13.72
C ASN A 60 34.54 15.28 13.73
N TRP A 61 33.61 14.70 12.97
CA TRP A 61 33.41 13.25 12.88
C TRP A 61 34.60 12.47 12.31
N SER A 62 35.39 13.10 11.43
CA SER A 62 36.53 12.45 10.78
C SER A 62 37.67 12.15 11.77
N ASP A 63 37.83 13.02 12.78
CA ASP A 63 38.81 12.84 13.86
C ASP A 63 38.37 11.76 14.86
N LEU A 64 37.06 11.60 15.05
CA LEU A 64 36.45 10.72 16.06
C LEU A 64 36.40 9.23 15.64
N ASP A 65 35.84 8.92 14.45
CA ASP A 65 35.55 7.52 14.06
C ASP A 65 36.71 6.84 13.30
N LYS A 66 37.36 7.57 12.37
CA LYS A 66 38.35 6.97 11.47
C LYS A 66 39.76 6.88 12.06
N SER A 67 40.16 7.78 12.98
CA SER A 67 41.56 7.85 13.43
C SER A 67 41.83 7.37 14.86
N ARG A 68 40.89 7.53 15.81
CA ARG A 68 41.14 7.24 17.24
C ARG A 68 40.65 5.86 17.68
N ILE A 69 39.36 5.56 17.52
CA ILE A 69 38.76 4.31 18.00
C ILE A 69 39.29 3.10 17.21
N SER A 70 39.35 3.23 15.89
CA SER A 70 39.85 2.17 15.00
C SER A 70 41.32 1.80 15.28
N LYS A 71 42.17 2.79 15.60
CA LYS A 71 43.58 2.55 15.99
C LYS A 71 43.69 1.85 17.35
N GLN A 72 42.85 2.17 18.32
CA GLN A 72 42.87 1.50 19.63
C GLN A 72 42.40 0.06 19.55
N LEU A 73 41.33 -0.21 18.77
CA LEU A 73 40.88 -1.58 18.49
C LEU A 73 41.97 -2.42 17.82
N GLN A 74 42.72 -1.85 16.87
CA GLN A 74 43.83 -2.53 16.22
C GLN A 74 44.99 -2.82 17.20
N LYS A 75 45.35 -1.87 18.08
CA LYS A 75 46.38 -2.06 19.11
C LYS A 75 45.99 -3.14 20.13
N LEU A 76 44.73 -3.17 20.56
CA LEU A 76 44.23 -4.18 21.51
C LEU A 76 44.13 -5.56 20.87
N GLY A 77 43.72 -5.64 19.60
CA GLY A 77 43.78 -6.88 18.81
C GLY A 77 45.21 -7.43 18.73
N GLY A 78 46.21 -6.56 18.49
CA GLY A 78 47.62 -6.93 18.50
C GLY A 78 48.13 -7.40 19.87
N LYS A 79 47.77 -6.69 20.96
CA LYS A 79 48.12 -7.10 22.34
C LYS A 79 47.49 -8.45 22.71
N LYS A 80 46.23 -8.67 22.35
CA LYS A 80 45.53 -9.95 22.55
C LYS A 80 46.24 -11.10 21.84
N ALA A 81 46.66 -10.90 20.59
CA ALA A 81 47.44 -11.88 19.83
C ALA A 81 48.84 -12.11 20.42
N GLY A 82 49.43 -11.10 21.08
CA GLY A 82 50.68 -11.26 21.84
C GLY A 82 50.52 -12.17 23.08
N PHE A 83 49.41 -12.03 23.81
CA PHE A 83 49.13 -12.85 25.00
C PHE A 83 48.70 -14.28 24.67
N SER A 84 48.22 -14.54 23.45
CA SER A 84 47.76 -15.87 23.03
C SER A 84 48.87 -16.91 22.84
N LYS A 85 50.15 -16.52 22.94
CA LYS A 85 51.28 -17.46 22.92
C LYS A 85 51.45 -18.26 24.22
N ASN A 86 50.84 -17.83 25.32
CA ASN A 86 50.86 -18.55 26.59
C ASN A 86 49.54 -18.35 27.35
N LYS A 87 48.46 -18.92 26.80
CA LYS A 87 47.07 -18.62 27.17
C LYS A 87 46.74 -18.92 28.63
N GLU A 88 47.27 -20.01 29.19
CA GLU A 88 47.02 -20.44 30.58
C GLU A 88 47.48 -19.38 31.59
N LYS A 89 48.70 -18.85 31.41
CA LYS A 89 49.34 -17.90 32.33
C LYS A 89 48.83 -16.45 32.14
N ASN A 90 48.22 -16.16 30.99
CA ASN A 90 47.75 -14.82 30.62
C ASN A 90 46.22 -14.71 30.57
N LYS A 91 45.49 -15.69 31.08
CA LYS A 91 44.02 -15.79 30.98
C LYS A 91 43.32 -14.51 31.43
N GLU A 92 43.66 -14.00 32.62
CA GLU A 92 43.07 -12.76 33.17
C GLU A 92 43.40 -11.52 32.32
N LYS A 93 44.61 -11.46 31.76
CA LYS A 93 45.03 -10.35 30.88
C LYS A 93 44.32 -10.39 29.53
N ILE A 94 44.04 -11.59 29.01
CA ILE A 94 43.27 -11.78 27.77
C ILE A 94 41.82 -11.38 28.00
N GLU A 95 41.22 -11.80 29.11
CA GLU A 95 39.84 -11.47 29.47
C GLU A 95 39.65 -9.96 29.67
N LYS A 96 40.59 -9.29 30.34
CA LYS A 96 40.59 -7.81 30.45
C LYS A 96 40.63 -7.13 29.08
N VAL A 97 41.52 -7.56 28.19
CA VAL A 97 41.63 -6.99 26.83
C VAL A 97 40.38 -7.28 25.98
N GLU A 98 39.73 -8.43 26.16
CA GLU A 98 38.47 -8.74 25.49
C GLU A 98 37.31 -7.85 25.95
N ASN A 99 37.24 -7.54 27.23
CA ASN A 99 36.24 -6.64 27.78
C ASN A 99 36.47 -5.20 27.28
N ASP A 100 37.72 -4.74 27.21
CA ASP A 100 38.06 -3.42 26.63
C ASP A 100 37.70 -3.34 25.14
N ILE A 101 37.91 -4.42 24.36
CA ILE A 101 37.50 -4.49 22.94
C ILE A 101 35.98 -4.39 22.80
N LYS A 102 35.22 -5.15 23.60
CA LYS A 102 33.75 -5.11 23.57
C LYS A 102 33.22 -3.71 23.93
N LEU A 103 33.83 -3.06 24.91
CA LEU A 103 33.49 -1.71 25.30
C LEU A 103 33.73 -0.70 24.16
N LEU A 104 34.90 -0.75 23.52
CA LEU A 104 35.22 0.14 22.40
C LEU A 104 34.34 -0.09 21.17
N GLN A 105 33.91 -1.33 20.92
CA GLN A 105 32.95 -1.65 19.87
C GLN A 105 31.56 -1.07 20.17
N LYS A 106 31.07 -1.27 21.40
CA LYS A 106 29.81 -0.69 21.90
C LYS A 106 29.81 0.84 21.77
N TYR A 107 30.94 1.47 22.10
CA TYR A 107 31.13 2.92 21.97
C TYR A 107 31.17 3.39 20.51
N ARG A 108 31.86 2.65 19.62
CA ARG A 108 31.87 2.94 18.16
C ARG A 108 30.47 2.88 17.55
N ASP A 109 29.69 1.86 17.89
CA ASP A 109 28.34 1.69 17.34
C ASP A 109 27.40 2.80 17.81
N ARG A 110 27.59 3.30 19.04
CA ARG A 110 26.86 4.47 19.56
C ARG A 110 27.19 5.74 18.75
N ILE A 111 28.46 5.98 18.45
CA ILE A 111 28.90 7.13 17.61
C ILE A 111 28.29 7.06 16.21
N LYS A 112 28.25 5.87 15.60
CA LYS A 112 27.59 5.67 14.29
C LYS A 112 26.10 5.96 14.31
N LEU A 113 25.41 5.60 15.40
CA LEU A 113 23.99 5.92 15.56
C LEU A 113 23.76 7.42 15.70
N LEU A 114 24.64 8.13 16.41
CA LEU A 114 24.57 9.59 16.53
C LEU A 114 24.82 10.29 15.18
N ASN A 115 25.78 9.80 14.39
CA ASN A 115 26.05 10.33 13.05
C ASN A 115 24.87 10.09 12.08
N LYS A 116 24.28 8.89 12.10
CA LYS A 116 23.07 8.57 11.29
C LYS A 116 21.85 9.39 11.69
N GLY A 117 21.70 9.68 12.99
CA GLY A 117 20.67 10.60 13.46
C GLY A 117 20.85 12.02 12.92
N GLN A 118 22.08 12.45 12.61
CA GLN A 118 22.37 13.75 12.00
C GLN A 118 22.11 13.78 10.49
N GLU A 119 22.43 12.73 9.74
CA GLU A 119 22.08 12.62 8.31
C GLU A 119 20.57 12.82 8.09
N LEU A 120 19.74 12.32 9.01
CA LEU A 120 18.28 12.49 8.99
C LEU A 120 17.80 13.92 9.31
N ILE A 121 18.63 14.78 9.90
CA ILE A 121 18.27 16.15 10.31
C ILE A 121 18.74 17.20 9.29
N PHE A 122 19.74 16.89 8.46
CA PHE A 122 20.32 17.82 7.49
C PHE A 122 19.81 17.67 6.05
N ASP A 123 18.93 16.69 5.78
CA ASP A 123 18.47 16.35 4.42
C ASP A 123 17.21 17.12 3.96
N GLU A 124 17.05 18.38 4.39
CA GLU A 124 15.97 19.28 3.92
C GLU A 124 16.40 20.28 2.82
N SER A 125 17.65 20.26 2.38
CA SER A 125 18.07 21.08 1.23
C SER A 125 19.36 20.59 0.56
N ASP A 126 19.25 19.73 -0.46
CA ASP A 126 19.80 19.97 -1.82
C ASP A 126 19.90 18.68 -2.66
N ASN A 127 19.33 18.78 -3.87
CA ASN A 127 19.65 18.08 -5.12
C ASN A 127 20.32 16.69 -5.10
N GLN A 128 19.52 15.71 -5.52
CA GLN A 128 19.86 14.52 -6.31
C GLN A 128 21.31 14.00 -6.23
N ARG A 129 21.53 13.00 -5.36
CA ARG A 129 22.56 11.98 -5.60
C ARG A 129 21.95 10.58 -5.56
N ARG A 130 22.08 9.89 -6.69
CA ARG A 130 21.70 8.48 -6.88
C ARG A 130 22.87 7.61 -6.41
N GLU A 131 22.67 6.78 -5.40
CA GLU A 131 23.56 5.64 -5.14
C GLU A 131 22.96 4.37 -5.76
N ARG A 132 23.83 3.59 -6.40
CA ARG A 132 23.53 2.25 -6.93
C ARG A 132 24.21 1.23 -6.04
N ASP A 133 23.59 0.09 -5.86
CA ASP A 133 24.23 -1.03 -5.18
C ASP A 133 25.28 -1.74 -6.06
N GLU A 134 25.92 -2.76 -5.50
CA GLU A 134 27.01 -3.54 -6.10
C GLU A 134 26.59 -4.27 -7.40
N ASN A 135 25.29 -4.32 -7.71
CA ASN A 135 24.72 -4.95 -8.91
C ASN A 135 24.06 -3.94 -9.87
N GLY A 136 24.05 -2.65 -9.54
CA GLY A 136 23.61 -1.58 -10.43
C GLY A 136 22.13 -1.22 -10.40
N GLU A 137 21.35 -1.74 -9.45
CA GLU A 137 19.93 -1.37 -9.27
C GLU A 137 19.76 -0.17 -8.30
N SER A 138 18.75 0.67 -8.58
CA SER A 138 18.42 1.85 -7.77
C SER A 138 17.39 1.50 -6.70
N ILE A 139 17.69 1.80 -5.44
CA ILE A 139 16.79 1.55 -4.30
C ILE A 139 16.18 2.88 -3.84
N TYR A 140 14.84 2.98 -3.83
CA TYR A 140 14.10 4.10 -3.26
C TYR A 140 13.73 3.77 -1.81
N TYR A 141 14.00 4.68 -0.86
CA TYR A 141 13.45 4.62 0.49
C TYR A 141 12.43 5.73 0.66
N GLY A 142 11.14 5.37 0.65
CA GLY A 142 10.07 6.19 1.20
C GLY A 142 9.83 5.76 2.66
N THR A 143 9.96 6.71 3.57
CA THR A 143 9.70 6.56 5.00
C THR A 143 8.19 6.53 5.28
N TYR A 144 7.70 5.47 5.91
CA TYR A 144 6.59 5.52 6.87
C TYR A 144 6.87 4.51 7.98
N GLU A 145 6.97 5.00 9.21
CA GLU A 145 7.06 4.19 10.42
C GLU A 145 5.73 3.50 10.68
N GLY A 146 5.62 2.26 10.22
CA GLY A 146 4.87 1.22 10.89
C GLY A 146 5.88 0.11 11.16
N ALA A 147 6.43 0.06 12.38
CA ALA A 147 7.33 -1.03 12.75
C ALA A 147 6.53 -2.33 12.79
N ASP A 148 6.46 -3.04 11.66
CA ASP A 148 6.01 -4.42 11.61
C ASP A 148 6.81 -5.23 12.63
N ILE A 149 6.11 -6.04 13.43
CA ILE A 149 6.72 -6.99 14.37
C ILE A 149 7.74 -7.91 13.65
N LEU A 150 7.59 -8.08 12.34
CA LEU A 150 8.52 -8.77 11.45
C LEU A 150 9.91 -8.10 11.36
N ASP A 151 9.97 -6.78 11.46
CA ASP A 151 11.22 -6.01 11.40
C ASP A 151 12.01 -6.10 12.72
N VAL A 152 11.29 -6.24 13.84
CA VAL A 152 11.89 -6.54 15.17
C VAL A 152 12.46 -7.97 15.19
N ALA A 153 11.74 -8.95 14.65
CA ALA A 153 12.22 -10.32 14.52
C ALA A 153 13.46 -10.43 13.60
N LYS A 154 13.45 -9.73 12.44
CA LYS A 154 14.62 -9.64 11.54
C LYS A 154 15.83 -8.96 12.19
N LYS A 155 15.63 -7.96 13.04
CA LYS A 155 16.69 -7.30 13.84
C LYS A 155 17.29 -8.21 14.93
N ILE A 156 16.55 -9.22 15.42
CA ILE A 156 17.07 -10.22 16.35
C ILE A 156 17.89 -11.28 15.59
N VAL A 157 17.43 -11.72 14.42
CA VAL A 157 18.11 -12.72 13.57
C VAL A 157 19.46 -12.21 13.02
N THR A 158 19.60 -10.90 12.79
CA THR A 158 20.86 -10.30 12.31
C THR A 158 22.00 -10.29 13.34
N LYS A 159 21.71 -10.48 14.64
CA LYS A 159 22.73 -10.61 15.70
C LYS A 159 23.32 -12.02 15.84
N VAL A 160 22.80 -13.00 15.10
CA VAL A 160 23.29 -14.38 15.12
C VAL A 160 24.41 -14.55 14.09
N THR A 161 25.63 -14.86 14.53
CA THR A 161 26.83 -14.80 13.68
C THR A 161 27.09 -16.03 12.81
N CYS A 162 26.42 -17.16 13.06
CA CYS A 162 26.62 -18.39 12.30
C CYS A 162 25.48 -18.64 11.29
N LYS A 163 25.81 -18.98 10.04
CA LYS A 163 24.85 -19.19 8.93
C LYS A 163 23.77 -20.22 9.28
N THR A 164 24.16 -21.33 9.90
CA THR A 164 23.23 -22.38 10.37
C THR A 164 22.31 -21.88 11.47
N ALA A 165 22.83 -21.05 12.38
CA ALA A 165 22.05 -20.47 13.47
C ALA A 165 21.12 -19.34 13.00
N LYS A 166 21.47 -18.59 11.94
CA LYS A 166 20.54 -17.68 11.25
C LYS A 166 19.37 -18.45 10.64
N THR A 167 19.65 -19.54 9.92
CA THR A 167 18.58 -20.37 9.32
C THR A 167 17.68 -21.00 10.39
N LEU A 168 18.24 -21.46 11.50
CA LEU A 168 17.48 -21.98 12.65
C LEU A 168 16.68 -20.88 13.36
N ALA A 169 17.23 -19.67 13.52
CA ALA A 169 16.55 -18.55 14.15
C ALA A 169 15.43 -17.98 13.26
N THR A 170 15.64 -17.91 11.94
CA THR A 170 14.59 -17.59 10.97
C THR A 170 13.48 -18.64 11.02
N LYS A 171 13.83 -19.94 10.96
CA LYS A 171 12.85 -21.02 11.08
C LYS A 171 12.14 -21.04 12.43
N ALA A 172 12.82 -20.70 13.52
CA ALA A 172 12.22 -20.63 14.85
C ALA A 172 11.32 -19.41 15.02
N ALA A 173 11.66 -18.28 14.40
CA ALA A 173 10.82 -17.09 14.38
C ALA A 173 9.58 -17.29 13.50
N GLU A 174 9.75 -17.90 12.32
CA GLU A 174 8.65 -18.36 11.46
C GLU A 174 7.75 -19.35 12.20
N LYS A 175 8.34 -20.35 12.87
CA LYS A 175 7.61 -21.34 13.66
C LYS A 175 6.94 -20.77 14.91
N ALA A 176 7.49 -19.73 15.52
CA ALA A 176 6.87 -19.02 16.65
C ALA A 176 5.70 -18.12 16.20
N PHE A 177 5.81 -17.52 15.01
CA PHE A 177 4.67 -16.86 14.34
C PHE A 177 3.60 -17.86 13.94
N GLU A 178 3.99 -19.04 13.42
CA GLU A 178 3.07 -20.14 13.10
C GLU A 178 2.39 -20.68 14.35
N LYS A 179 3.11 -20.80 15.47
CA LYS A 179 2.52 -21.21 16.75
C LYS A 179 1.59 -20.13 17.35
N GLY A 180 1.92 -18.85 17.15
CA GLY A 180 1.03 -17.73 17.48
C GLY A 180 -0.22 -17.68 16.57
N ALA A 181 -0.12 -18.17 15.33
CA ALA A 181 -1.25 -18.38 14.43
C ALA A 181 -2.06 -19.65 14.78
N GLU A 182 -1.41 -20.70 15.29
CA GLU A 182 -2.05 -21.91 15.82
C GLU A 182 -2.83 -21.64 17.13
N GLU A 183 -2.44 -20.63 17.92
CA GLU A 183 -3.19 -20.18 19.12
C GLU A 183 -4.36 -19.22 18.79
N VAL A 184 -4.56 -18.85 17.52
CA VAL A 184 -5.82 -18.23 17.11
C VAL A 184 -6.84 -19.34 16.92
N GLY A 185 -7.61 -19.61 17.97
CA GLY A 185 -8.60 -20.69 17.98
C GLY A 185 -9.41 -20.76 16.68
N ALA A 186 -9.70 -21.98 16.23
CA ALA A 186 -10.51 -22.29 15.05
C ALA A 186 -11.92 -21.66 15.05
N ALA A 187 -12.30 -20.97 16.13
CA ALA A 187 -13.66 -20.48 16.38
C ALA A 187 -14.04 -19.21 15.59
N ASP A 188 -13.09 -18.37 15.16
CA ASP A 188 -13.42 -17.13 14.44
C ASP A 188 -12.63 -16.98 13.14
N ALA A 189 -13.02 -17.73 12.10
CA ALA A 189 -12.52 -17.49 10.74
C ALA A 189 -13.28 -16.32 10.10
N ALA A 190 -13.20 -15.12 10.70
CA ALA A 190 -13.81 -13.89 10.16
C ALA A 190 -12.74 -12.86 9.78
N ALA A 191 -12.87 -12.27 8.60
CA ALA A 191 -12.01 -11.21 8.08
C ALA A 191 -12.84 -10.21 7.27
N ILE A 192 -12.31 -9.03 7.03
CA ILE A 192 -12.87 -8.13 6.01
C ILE A 192 -12.64 -8.71 4.61
N ILE A 193 -13.54 -8.41 3.67
CA ILE A 193 -13.29 -8.62 2.25
C ILE A 193 -12.10 -7.75 1.77
N ASN A 194 -11.54 -8.09 0.61
CA ASN A 194 -10.43 -7.34 0.05
C ASN A 194 -10.82 -5.89 -0.30
N GLY A 195 -9.96 -4.94 0.09
CA GLY A 195 -10.00 -3.54 -0.31
C GLY A 195 -10.84 -2.65 0.60
N GLY A 196 -10.25 -1.53 1.05
CA GLY A 196 -10.90 -0.57 1.94
C GLY A 196 -12.10 0.12 1.32
N PHE A 197 -12.12 0.32 -0.02
CA PHE A 197 -13.30 0.82 -0.73
C PHE A 197 -14.46 -0.19 -0.77
N GLY A 198 -14.22 -1.45 -0.36
CA GLY A 198 -15.26 -2.47 -0.20
C GLY A 198 -16.39 -2.06 0.73
N ILE A 199 -16.13 -1.12 1.66
CA ILE A 199 -17.12 -0.61 2.63
C ILE A 199 -18.06 0.46 2.05
N ILE A 200 -17.80 0.96 0.84
CA ILE A 200 -18.57 2.04 0.23
C ILE A 200 -19.38 1.49 -0.93
N GLU A 201 -20.70 1.45 -0.77
CA GLU A 201 -21.63 1.08 -1.84
C GLU A 201 -21.72 2.19 -2.89
N GLN A 202 -21.84 3.45 -2.43
CA GLN A 202 -21.98 4.60 -3.33
C GLN A 202 -21.26 5.84 -2.79
N MET A 203 -20.62 6.58 -3.70
CA MET A 203 -20.10 7.91 -3.46
C MET A 203 -20.69 8.90 -4.46
N LYS A 204 -21.24 10.01 -3.95
CA LYS A 204 -21.64 11.17 -4.74
C LYS A 204 -20.88 12.39 -4.29
N VAL A 205 -20.41 13.18 -5.24
CA VAL A 205 -19.70 14.43 -4.97
C VAL A 205 -20.30 15.53 -5.81
N ASN A 206 -20.68 16.61 -5.15
CA ASN A 206 -21.11 17.83 -5.80
C ASN A 206 -20.14 18.97 -5.46
N PHE A 207 -19.77 19.76 -6.47
CA PHE A 207 -19.05 21.02 -6.32
C PHE A 207 -20.02 22.15 -6.66
N ASP A 208 -20.32 23.01 -5.69
CA ASP A 208 -21.28 24.11 -5.84
C ASP A 208 -22.65 23.67 -6.42
N GLY A 209 -23.10 22.48 -6.03
CA GLY A 209 -24.35 21.88 -6.50
C GLY A 209 -24.28 21.20 -7.87
N VAL A 210 -23.12 21.24 -8.55
CA VAL A 210 -22.88 20.48 -9.79
C VAL A 210 -22.32 19.10 -9.45
N LYS A 211 -22.97 18.07 -9.96
CA LYS A 211 -22.61 16.67 -9.72
C LYS A 211 -21.42 16.28 -10.57
N VAL A 212 -20.27 16.07 -9.93
CA VAL A 212 -19.00 15.70 -10.60
C VAL A 212 -18.65 14.21 -10.45
N LEU A 213 -19.29 13.54 -9.49
CA LEU A 213 -19.14 12.10 -9.27
C LEU A 213 -20.46 11.51 -8.78
N ASP A 214 -20.86 10.41 -9.38
CA ASP A 214 -22.00 9.58 -8.94
C ASP A 214 -21.67 8.12 -9.24
N SER A 215 -20.92 7.51 -8.32
CA SER A 215 -20.40 6.15 -8.49
C SER A 215 -21.20 5.18 -7.64
N GLN A 216 -22.28 4.64 -8.21
CA GLN A 216 -23.00 3.51 -7.61
C GLN A 216 -22.21 2.21 -7.85
N GLY A 217 -22.13 1.35 -6.83
CA GLY A 217 -21.24 0.17 -6.86
C GLY A 217 -19.77 0.56 -6.76
N THR A 218 -19.45 1.60 -5.98
CA THR A 218 -18.08 2.12 -5.77
C THR A 218 -17.13 0.98 -5.36
N ASN A 219 -17.58 0.13 -4.44
CA ASN A 219 -16.87 -1.05 -3.98
C ASN A 219 -16.43 -1.97 -5.14
N HIS A 220 -17.29 -2.26 -6.10
CA HIS A 220 -16.96 -3.05 -7.28
C HIS A 220 -16.01 -2.31 -8.22
N ALA A 221 -16.31 -1.05 -8.54
CA ALA A 221 -15.51 -0.25 -9.46
C ALA A 221 -14.05 -0.15 -8.99
N ILE A 222 -13.85 0.25 -7.73
CA ILE A 222 -12.53 0.50 -7.20
C ILE A 222 -11.77 -0.80 -6.92
N ASN A 223 -12.43 -1.89 -6.51
CA ASN A 223 -11.74 -3.17 -6.35
C ASN A 223 -11.24 -3.74 -7.67
N VAL A 224 -12.04 -3.67 -8.74
CA VAL A 224 -11.58 -4.03 -10.09
C VAL A 224 -10.40 -3.14 -10.49
N LYS A 225 -10.51 -1.81 -10.34
CA LYS A 225 -9.40 -0.90 -10.62
C LYS A 225 -8.14 -1.20 -9.82
N ASN A 226 -8.24 -1.53 -8.52
CA ASN A 226 -7.08 -1.86 -7.69
C ASN A 226 -6.40 -3.14 -8.15
N LEU A 227 -7.18 -4.16 -8.51
CA LEU A 227 -6.67 -5.42 -9.05
C LEU A 227 -5.91 -5.21 -10.39
N ILE A 228 -6.39 -4.32 -11.25
CA ILE A 228 -5.83 -4.10 -12.59
C ILE A 228 -4.79 -2.99 -12.66
N ASP A 229 -4.82 -1.99 -11.78
CA ASP A 229 -3.92 -0.83 -11.83
C ASP A 229 -2.73 -1.00 -10.88
N PHE A 230 -2.84 -1.76 -9.80
CA PHE A 230 -1.71 -1.89 -8.88
C PHE A 230 -0.66 -2.85 -9.42
N SER A 231 0.61 -2.49 -9.23
CA SER A 231 1.71 -3.44 -9.40
C SER A 231 1.82 -4.35 -8.18
N LYS A 232 2.48 -5.49 -8.35
CA LYS A 232 2.72 -6.43 -7.23
C LYS A 232 3.47 -5.78 -6.07
N VAL A 233 4.43 -4.91 -6.37
CA VAL A 233 5.19 -4.15 -5.36
C VAL A 233 4.27 -3.17 -4.64
N TYR A 234 3.49 -2.39 -5.39
CA TYR A 234 2.55 -1.43 -4.81
C TYR A 234 1.53 -2.13 -3.90
N SER A 235 0.94 -3.24 -4.36
CA SER A 235 0.01 -4.06 -3.58
C SER A 235 0.63 -4.64 -2.31
N LYS A 236 1.94 -4.86 -2.29
CA LYS A 236 2.66 -5.38 -1.11
C LYS A 236 3.05 -4.28 -0.13
N GLU A 237 3.50 -3.13 -0.62
CA GLU A 237 4.12 -2.09 0.21
C GLU A 237 3.13 -0.98 0.61
N VAL A 238 2.25 -0.58 -0.31
CA VAL A 238 1.28 0.51 -0.09
C VAL A 238 -0.14 -0.04 0.11
N GLY A 239 -0.47 -1.12 -0.61
CA GLY A 239 -1.76 -1.82 -0.54
C GLY A 239 -2.30 -2.07 0.88
N PRO A 240 -1.49 -2.51 1.85
CA PRO A 240 -1.93 -2.73 3.23
C PRO A 240 -2.60 -1.52 3.90
N SER A 241 -2.13 -0.29 3.63
CA SER A 241 -2.72 0.94 4.18
C SER A 241 -4.14 1.23 3.67
N MET A 242 -4.51 0.61 2.55
CA MET A 242 -5.83 0.68 1.91
C MET A 242 -6.62 -0.62 2.09
N PHE A 243 -6.16 -1.51 2.97
CA PHE A 243 -6.71 -2.86 3.18
C PHE A 243 -6.75 -3.72 1.90
N HIS A 244 -5.83 -3.47 0.97
CA HIS A 244 -5.72 -4.23 -0.27
C HIS A 244 -4.82 -5.46 -0.07
N TYR A 245 -5.46 -6.62 0.04
CA TYR A 245 -4.85 -7.95 0.14
C TYR A 245 -5.57 -8.90 -0.82
N PRO A 246 -5.16 -8.98 -2.10
CA PRO A 246 -5.81 -9.87 -3.08
C PRO A 246 -5.72 -11.34 -2.66
N ASP A 247 -6.87 -12.00 -2.48
CA ASP A 247 -6.95 -13.43 -2.23
C ASP A 247 -6.18 -14.30 -3.22
N THR A 248 -5.66 -15.42 -2.69
CA THR A 248 -4.88 -16.44 -3.42
C THR A 248 -5.65 -17.76 -3.57
N ALA A 249 -6.79 -17.89 -2.89
CA ALA A 249 -7.75 -18.97 -3.05
C ALA A 249 -9.17 -18.47 -2.73
N THR A 250 -10.19 -19.29 -2.96
CA THR A 250 -11.61 -18.92 -2.80
C THR A 250 -12.10 -18.97 -1.35
N GLY A 251 -11.42 -19.73 -0.48
CA GLY A 251 -11.86 -20.00 0.90
C GLY A 251 -11.15 -19.16 1.96
N ALA A 252 -11.50 -19.42 3.23
CA ALA A 252 -10.93 -18.77 4.41
C ALA A 252 -9.99 -19.72 5.20
N VAL A 253 -9.16 -20.48 4.50
CA VAL A 253 -8.31 -21.48 5.14
C VAL A 253 -7.08 -20.79 5.74
N ILE A 254 -7.03 -20.73 7.06
CA ILE A 254 -5.94 -20.10 7.83
C ILE A 254 -4.82 -21.07 8.21
N GLN A 255 -5.05 -22.38 8.05
CA GLN A 255 -4.07 -23.41 8.39
C GLN A 255 -3.06 -23.54 7.25
N LYS A 256 -1.85 -23.04 7.47
CA LYS A 256 -0.74 -23.10 6.51
C LYS A 256 -0.26 -24.52 6.24
N TYR A 257 -0.31 -25.40 7.23
CA TYR A 257 0.13 -26.78 7.12
C TYR A 257 -1.05 -27.75 7.20
N ALA A 258 -1.01 -28.79 6.38
CA ALA A 258 -1.96 -29.89 6.48
C ALA A 258 -1.84 -30.58 7.84
N THR A 259 -2.97 -30.97 8.43
CA THR A 259 -2.97 -31.72 9.70
C THR A 259 -2.21 -33.03 9.52
N LEU A 260 -1.10 -33.18 10.23
CA LEU A 260 -0.35 -34.43 10.27
C LEU A 260 -1.18 -35.47 11.02
N GLN A 261 -1.60 -36.53 10.34
CA GLN A 261 -2.06 -37.74 11.04
C GLN A 261 -0.84 -38.41 11.66
N LEU A 262 -0.68 -38.22 12.97
CA LEU A 262 0.31 -38.94 13.74
C LEU A 262 -0.26 -40.33 14.03
N ASP A 263 0.22 -41.35 13.32
CA ASP A 263 0.23 -42.68 13.93
C ASP A 263 1.19 -42.63 15.14
N GLY A 264 1.01 -43.49 16.14
CA GLY A 264 1.72 -43.40 17.42
C GLY A 264 3.26 -43.50 17.37
N ASN A 265 3.88 -43.47 16.19
CA ASN A 265 5.32 -43.40 16.00
C ASN A 265 5.74 -41.95 15.72
N ALA A 266 6.47 -41.36 16.66
CA ALA A 266 7.08 -40.04 16.51
C ALA A 266 8.17 -40.05 15.41
N GLN A 267 7.78 -39.91 14.15
CA GLN A 267 8.69 -39.59 13.07
C GLN A 267 8.77 -38.08 12.87
N ASN A 268 9.98 -37.60 12.57
CA ASN A 268 10.28 -36.20 12.29
C ASN A 268 9.81 -35.88 10.85
N ILE A 269 8.49 -35.84 10.65
CA ILE A 269 7.88 -35.57 9.34
C ILE A 269 7.91 -34.06 9.11
N ALA A 270 8.45 -33.64 7.97
CA ALA A 270 8.38 -32.25 7.56
C ALA A 270 6.90 -31.89 7.29
N PRO A 271 6.38 -30.78 7.86
CA PRO A 271 5.02 -30.32 7.57
C PRO A 271 4.83 -30.13 6.06
N THR A 272 3.68 -30.56 5.54
CA THR A 272 3.31 -30.32 4.14
C THR A 272 2.43 -29.07 4.09
N ASP A 273 2.74 -28.15 3.17
CA ASP A 273 1.93 -26.95 2.96
C ASP A 273 0.51 -27.33 2.53
N ASN A 274 -0.48 -26.65 3.10
CA ASN A 274 -1.87 -26.77 2.71
C ASN A 274 -2.10 -25.97 1.42
N ALA A 275 -2.50 -26.65 0.34
CA ALA A 275 -2.76 -26.02 -0.95
C ALA A 275 -3.91 -24.99 -0.90
N ASP A 276 -4.82 -25.11 0.07
CA ASP A 276 -5.96 -24.22 0.22
C ASP A 276 -5.65 -23.00 1.11
N TYR A 277 -4.46 -22.93 1.72
CA TYR A 277 -4.06 -21.84 2.61
C TYR A 277 -4.18 -20.46 1.93
N THR A 278 -4.79 -19.53 2.66
CA THR A 278 -5.01 -18.15 2.24
C THR A 278 -4.24 -17.19 3.13
N ASP A 279 -3.01 -16.89 2.71
CA ASP A 279 -2.14 -15.92 3.40
C ASP A 279 -2.81 -14.55 3.57
N ARG A 280 -3.57 -14.14 2.55
CA ARG A 280 -4.20 -12.82 2.50
C ARG A 280 -5.46 -12.72 3.36
N PHE A 281 -6.24 -13.79 3.43
CA PHE A 281 -7.32 -13.89 4.41
C PHE A 281 -6.76 -13.83 5.84
N THR A 282 -5.66 -14.56 6.10
CA THR A 282 -5.00 -14.58 7.42
C THR A 282 -4.50 -13.18 7.82
N GLN A 283 -3.93 -12.42 6.89
CA GLN A 283 -3.54 -11.02 7.11
C GLN A 283 -4.74 -10.13 7.42
N ARG A 284 -5.85 -10.25 6.67
CA ARG A 284 -7.07 -9.46 6.93
C ARG A 284 -7.75 -9.83 8.24
N LYS A 285 -7.67 -11.09 8.67
CA LYS A 285 -8.20 -11.55 9.97
C LYS A 285 -7.55 -10.81 11.15
N VAL A 286 -6.25 -10.52 11.09
CA VAL A 286 -5.55 -9.77 12.15
C VAL A 286 -6.14 -8.37 12.34
N LEU A 287 -6.66 -7.76 11.27
CA LEU A 287 -7.33 -6.45 11.36
C LEU A 287 -8.62 -6.51 12.18
N LEU A 288 -9.24 -7.69 12.31
CA LEU A 288 -10.47 -7.89 13.09
C LEU A 288 -10.23 -8.52 14.47
N ALA A 289 -8.97 -8.63 14.92
CA ALA A 289 -8.66 -9.17 16.25
C ALA A 289 -9.38 -8.35 17.36
N GLY A 290 -9.85 -9.03 18.41
CA GLY A 290 -10.84 -8.53 19.38
C GLY A 290 -10.68 -7.06 19.81
N GLY A 291 -11.55 -6.19 19.28
CA GLY A 291 -11.62 -4.77 19.63
C GLY A 291 -10.59 -3.86 18.97
N ALA A 292 -9.91 -4.32 17.90
CA ALA A 292 -8.92 -3.51 17.20
C ALA A 292 -9.56 -2.35 16.43
N THR A 293 -9.11 -1.13 16.73
CA THR A 293 -9.37 0.06 15.90
C THR A 293 -8.26 0.18 14.86
N ASN A 294 -8.62 0.19 13.58
CA ASN A 294 -7.67 0.30 12.48
C ASN A 294 -7.99 1.51 11.61
N ASN A 295 -6.95 2.11 11.04
CA ASN A 295 -7.08 3.23 10.11
C ASN A 295 -7.00 2.73 8.67
N ILE A 296 -7.89 3.25 7.81
CA ILE A 296 -7.90 2.97 6.38
C ILE A 296 -7.68 4.29 5.63
N ILE A 297 -6.75 4.29 4.69
CA ILE A 297 -6.56 5.42 3.77
C ILE A 297 -7.33 5.11 2.49
N LEU A 298 -8.26 5.99 2.10
CA LEU A 298 -9.05 5.87 0.87
C LEU A 298 -8.65 6.99 -0.09
N PRO A 299 -7.68 6.78 -0.98
CA PRO A 299 -7.21 7.83 -1.87
C PRO A 299 -8.28 8.16 -2.94
N LEU A 300 -8.72 9.42 -2.97
CA LEU A 300 -9.77 9.86 -3.89
C LEU A 300 -9.34 9.80 -5.37
N ASN A 301 -8.04 9.90 -5.67
CA ASN A 301 -7.52 9.79 -7.03
C ASN A 301 -7.69 8.40 -7.67
N ARG A 302 -8.37 7.46 -6.99
CA ARG A 302 -8.86 6.22 -7.59
C ARG A 302 -10.13 6.42 -8.42
N PHE A 303 -10.86 7.53 -8.26
CA PHE A 303 -11.91 7.95 -9.17
C PHE A 303 -11.34 8.83 -10.28
N GLY A 304 -11.76 8.64 -11.52
CA GLY A 304 -11.16 9.35 -12.65
C GLY A 304 -11.36 10.86 -12.59
N PHE A 305 -12.47 11.34 -12.02
CA PHE A 305 -12.65 12.77 -11.74
C PHE A 305 -11.49 13.31 -10.89
N PHE A 306 -11.28 12.75 -9.70
CA PHE A 306 -10.23 13.20 -8.78
C PHE A 306 -8.81 12.94 -9.31
N GLN A 307 -8.62 11.89 -10.13
CA GLN A 307 -7.35 11.65 -10.81
C GLN A 307 -7.02 12.79 -11.76
N SER A 308 -8.00 13.24 -12.57
CA SER A 308 -7.84 14.39 -13.47
C SER A 308 -7.70 15.70 -12.69
N PHE A 309 -8.44 15.82 -11.59
CA PHE A 309 -8.48 17.00 -10.74
C PHE A 309 -7.21 17.22 -9.94
N LYS A 310 -6.39 16.18 -9.72
CA LYS A 310 -5.11 16.27 -8.99
C LYS A 310 -4.19 17.37 -9.55
N ASN A 311 -4.25 17.60 -10.86
CA ASN A 311 -3.43 18.61 -11.54
C ASN A 311 -4.19 19.93 -11.74
N GLN A 312 -5.37 20.08 -11.14
CA GLN A 312 -6.22 21.26 -11.21
C GLN A 312 -6.27 21.95 -9.84
N ILE A 313 -6.62 23.23 -9.83
CA ILE A 313 -6.93 23.96 -8.60
C ILE A 313 -8.44 23.95 -8.42
N ALA A 314 -8.90 23.60 -7.22
CA ALA A 314 -10.32 23.59 -6.88
C ALA A 314 -10.90 25.02 -6.96
N PRO A 315 -12.04 25.23 -7.66
CA PRO A 315 -12.70 26.52 -7.63
C PRO A 315 -13.26 26.78 -6.24
N ASN A 316 -13.31 28.06 -5.85
CA ASN A 316 -13.91 28.45 -4.57
C ASN A 316 -15.40 28.09 -4.57
N GLY A 317 -15.74 27.04 -3.84
CA GLY A 317 -17.09 26.49 -3.80
C GLY A 317 -17.34 25.62 -2.58
N LYS A 318 -18.60 25.24 -2.41
CA LYS A 318 -19.02 24.26 -1.42
C LYS A 318 -18.88 22.86 -2.02
N ASP A 319 -18.13 22.00 -1.34
CA ASP A 319 -18.00 20.60 -1.72
C ASP A 319 -18.89 19.73 -0.82
N ASP A 320 -19.80 18.99 -1.43
CA ASP A 320 -20.73 18.10 -0.74
C ASP A 320 -20.41 16.64 -1.09
N PHE A 321 -19.91 15.89 -0.12
CA PHE A 321 -19.66 14.45 -0.23
C PHE A 321 -20.80 13.68 0.43
N GLN A 322 -21.45 12.79 -0.32
CA GLN A 322 -22.43 11.84 0.19
C GLN A 322 -21.88 10.43 0.01
N ILE A 323 -21.80 9.69 1.11
CA ILE A 323 -21.22 8.35 1.14
C ILE A 323 -22.27 7.40 1.72
N GLN A 324 -22.62 6.40 0.93
CA GLN A 324 -23.45 5.29 1.36
C GLN A 324 -22.56 4.08 1.65
N LEU A 325 -22.72 3.53 2.85
CA LEU A 325 -21.95 2.39 3.31
C LEU A 325 -22.58 1.08 2.87
N GLU A 326 -21.74 0.08 2.64
CA GLU A 326 -22.14 -1.27 2.22
C GLU A 326 -22.63 -2.12 3.40
N SER A 327 -23.45 -3.13 3.15
CA SER A 327 -23.93 -4.08 4.17
C SER A 327 -22.79 -4.85 4.84
N ASP A 328 -22.90 -5.10 6.16
CA ASP A 328 -21.97 -5.97 6.91
C ASP A 328 -21.78 -7.33 6.21
N ASN A 329 -22.86 -7.90 5.64
CA ASN A 329 -22.83 -9.20 4.96
C ASN A 329 -22.00 -9.21 3.68
N ASN A 330 -21.80 -8.04 3.07
CA ASN A 330 -20.97 -7.89 1.87
C ASN A 330 -19.53 -7.53 2.24
N VAL A 331 -19.31 -6.89 3.40
CA VAL A 331 -18.00 -6.40 3.88
C VAL A 331 -17.22 -7.44 4.69
N LEU A 332 -17.91 -8.34 5.38
CA LEU A 332 -17.30 -9.34 6.26
C LEU A 332 -17.39 -10.72 5.63
N PHE A 333 -16.25 -11.40 5.55
CA PHE A 333 -16.14 -12.78 5.11
C PHE A 333 -15.82 -13.68 6.31
N ARG A 334 -16.74 -14.59 6.65
CA ARG A 334 -16.66 -15.51 7.78
C ARG A 334 -16.87 -16.96 7.33
N VAL A 335 -16.28 -17.91 8.04
CA VAL A 335 -16.48 -19.34 7.77
C VAL A 335 -16.86 -20.11 9.03
N GLY A 336 -17.76 -21.09 8.89
CA GLY A 336 -17.99 -22.14 9.89
C GLY A 336 -18.74 -21.70 11.14
N ALA A 337 -19.94 -21.13 10.98
CA ALA A 337 -20.78 -20.65 12.09
C ALA A 337 -20.12 -19.61 13.02
N ALA A 338 -19.03 -18.97 12.58
CA ALA A 338 -18.41 -17.86 13.29
C ALA A 338 -19.44 -16.75 13.60
N ALA A 339 -19.28 -16.10 14.75
CA ALA A 339 -20.22 -15.10 15.23
C ALA A 339 -20.45 -13.99 14.20
N ALA A 340 -21.67 -13.45 14.15
CA ALA A 340 -21.96 -12.30 13.30
C ALA A 340 -21.10 -11.12 13.74
N GLY A 341 -20.26 -10.62 12.83
CA GLY A 341 -19.49 -9.41 13.03
C GLY A 341 -20.28 -8.19 12.57
N ARG A 342 -19.85 -7.02 13.06
CA ARG A 342 -20.30 -5.72 12.57
C ARG A 342 -19.09 -4.82 12.45
N TYR A 343 -18.95 -4.12 11.33
CA TYR A 343 -17.95 -3.07 11.25
C TYR A 343 -18.55 -1.73 11.72
N ILE A 344 -17.75 -0.93 12.41
CA ILE A 344 -18.18 0.35 12.98
C ILE A 344 -17.21 1.42 12.49
N ILE A 345 -17.74 2.45 11.83
CA ILE A 345 -16.97 3.63 11.46
C ILE A 345 -17.04 4.64 12.60
N GLU A 346 -15.95 4.75 13.36
CA GLU A 346 -15.86 5.72 14.47
C GLU A 346 -15.60 7.14 13.97
N LYS A 347 -14.83 7.29 12.90
CA LYS A 347 -14.39 8.60 12.39
C LYS A 347 -14.20 8.58 10.89
N PHE A 348 -14.76 9.59 10.21
CA PHE A 348 -14.49 9.89 8.81
C PHE A 348 -13.68 11.18 8.71
N VAL A 349 -12.52 11.15 8.06
CA VAL A 349 -11.63 12.32 7.94
C VAL A 349 -11.31 12.56 6.47
N LEU A 350 -11.69 13.73 5.95
CA LEU A 350 -11.29 14.20 4.63
C LEU A 350 -9.97 14.97 4.75
N TRP A 351 -8.94 14.52 4.05
CA TRP A 351 -7.65 15.20 3.96
C TRP A 351 -7.56 15.96 2.65
N VAL A 352 -7.49 17.29 2.73
CA VAL A 352 -7.36 18.17 1.56
C VAL A 352 -6.01 18.88 1.63
N PRO A 353 -5.09 18.67 0.67
CA PRO A 353 -3.83 19.40 0.63
C PRO A 353 -4.09 20.88 0.36
N LYS A 354 -3.47 21.75 1.15
CA LYS A 354 -3.51 23.20 0.96
C LYS A 354 -2.30 23.63 0.13
N MET A 355 -2.55 24.35 -0.97
CA MET A 355 -1.50 24.98 -1.76
C MET A 355 -1.26 26.42 -1.27
N GLU A 356 0.00 26.80 -1.08
CA GLU A 356 0.38 28.17 -0.74
C GLU A 356 1.22 28.76 -1.88
N CYS A 357 0.67 29.74 -2.58
CA CYS A 357 1.34 30.36 -3.73
C CYS A 357 2.35 31.42 -3.29
N ASN A 358 3.53 31.41 -3.90
CA ASN A 358 4.48 32.53 -3.88
C ASN A 358 3.94 33.72 -4.73
N PRO A 359 4.57 34.91 -4.72
CA PRO A 359 4.11 36.06 -5.51
C PRO A 359 3.90 35.76 -7.00
N GLU A 360 4.83 35.05 -7.63
CA GLU A 360 4.77 34.69 -9.05
C GLU A 360 3.63 33.71 -9.34
N GLY A 361 3.45 32.69 -8.49
CA GLY A 361 2.36 31.72 -8.59
C GLY A 361 0.99 32.36 -8.34
N ARG A 362 0.90 33.38 -7.47
CA ARG A 362 -0.34 34.18 -7.31
C ARG A 362 -0.67 34.97 -8.57
N GLN A 363 0.34 35.55 -9.22
CA GLN A 363 0.14 36.27 -10.47
C GLN A 363 -0.31 35.31 -11.58
N MET A 364 0.36 34.17 -11.73
CA MET A 364 -0.04 33.12 -12.68
C MET A 364 -1.46 32.61 -12.40
N TRP A 365 -1.83 32.44 -11.13
CA TRP A 365 -3.20 32.08 -10.75
C TRP A 365 -4.22 33.14 -11.20
N LEU A 366 -3.99 34.42 -10.94
CA LEU A 366 -4.90 35.49 -11.38
C LEU A 366 -5.01 35.57 -12.92
N GLU A 367 -3.92 35.31 -13.64
CA GLU A 367 -3.86 35.44 -15.10
C GLU A 367 -4.37 34.21 -15.87
N GLU A 368 -4.20 33.00 -15.32
CA GLU A 368 -4.51 31.74 -16.01
C GLU A 368 -5.71 31.00 -15.40
N TYR A 369 -5.82 30.95 -14.07
CA TYR A 369 -6.89 30.18 -13.42
C TYR A 369 -8.27 30.84 -13.54
N LEU A 370 -8.31 32.18 -13.62
CA LEU A 370 -9.54 32.93 -13.86
C LEU A 370 -10.00 32.89 -15.34
N LYS A 371 -9.36 32.07 -16.19
CA LYS A 371 -9.83 31.83 -17.54
C LYS A 371 -10.66 30.55 -17.59
N THR A 372 -11.69 30.59 -18.44
CA THR A 372 -12.47 29.39 -18.76
C THR A 372 -11.55 28.33 -19.36
N HIS A 373 -11.59 27.14 -18.80
CA HIS A 373 -10.85 25.98 -19.31
C HIS A 373 -11.70 24.73 -19.19
N THR A 374 -11.42 23.76 -20.04
CA THR A 374 -12.07 22.45 -20.02
C THR A 374 -11.04 21.35 -19.95
N TRP A 375 -11.41 20.22 -19.35
CA TRP A 375 -10.63 18.99 -19.41
C TRP A 375 -11.54 17.78 -19.39
N SER A 376 -11.03 16.65 -19.86
CA SER A 376 -11.73 15.38 -19.87
C SER A 376 -11.22 14.45 -18.78
N TYR A 377 -12.08 13.56 -18.30
CA TYR A 377 -11.72 12.47 -17.40
C TYR A 377 -12.52 11.21 -17.74
N LEU A 378 -12.12 10.08 -17.17
CA LEU A 378 -12.83 8.81 -17.29
C LEU A 378 -13.71 8.59 -16.07
N ASN A 379 -15.01 8.76 -16.19
CA ASN A 379 -15.97 8.46 -15.13
C ASN A 379 -16.21 6.95 -15.00
N GLU A 380 -16.37 6.47 -13.78
CA GLU A 380 -16.68 5.08 -13.46
C GLU A 380 -18.20 4.83 -13.43
N SER A 381 -18.70 4.04 -14.38
CA SER A 381 -20.09 3.57 -14.38
C SER A 381 -20.16 2.05 -14.17
N ILE A 382 -20.88 1.60 -13.14
CA ILE A 382 -21.21 0.17 -12.95
C ILE A 382 -22.59 -0.10 -13.53
N VAL A 383 -22.66 -1.11 -14.39
CA VAL A 383 -23.93 -1.64 -14.88
C VAL A 383 -23.99 -3.13 -14.59
N THR A 384 -25.16 -3.62 -14.22
CA THR A 384 -25.40 -5.03 -13.88
C THR A 384 -26.54 -5.59 -14.69
N THR A 385 -26.50 -6.90 -14.88
CA THR A 385 -27.55 -7.63 -15.57
C THR A 385 -27.46 -9.13 -15.26
N THR A 386 -28.51 -9.89 -15.54
CA THR A 386 -28.53 -11.34 -15.28
C THR A 386 -28.06 -12.14 -16.49
N THR A 387 -27.40 -13.28 -16.28
CA THR A 387 -26.95 -14.16 -17.37
C THR A 387 -28.06 -14.81 -18.20
N GLN A 388 -29.32 -14.64 -17.82
CA GLN A 388 -30.47 -15.18 -18.56
C GLN A 388 -30.75 -14.45 -19.87
N LEU A 389 -30.35 -13.17 -20.00
CA LEU A 389 -30.45 -12.46 -21.27
C LEU A 389 -29.09 -12.54 -21.97
N ARG A 390 -29.09 -12.83 -23.28
CA ARG A 390 -27.85 -12.97 -24.07
C ARG A 390 -27.37 -11.64 -24.68
N LYS A 391 -28.11 -10.55 -24.42
CA LYS A 391 -27.93 -9.22 -25.00
C LYS A 391 -28.41 -8.17 -24.01
N HIS A 392 -27.60 -7.14 -23.79
CA HIS A 392 -27.90 -6.09 -22.82
C HIS A 392 -27.52 -4.71 -23.35
N PRO A 393 -28.49 -3.90 -23.78
CA PRO A 393 -28.21 -2.54 -24.23
C PRO A 393 -28.01 -1.61 -23.03
N PHE A 394 -26.83 -1.00 -22.92
CA PHE A 394 -26.55 0.12 -22.03
C PHE A 394 -26.54 1.42 -22.83
N SER A 395 -27.13 2.49 -22.30
CA SER A 395 -27.06 3.82 -22.91
C SER A 395 -25.94 4.59 -22.21
N ILE A 396 -24.78 4.69 -22.86
CA ILE A 396 -23.58 5.31 -22.27
C ILE A 396 -22.98 6.30 -23.25
N ARG A 397 -22.59 7.46 -22.73
CA ARG A 397 -21.92 8.52 -23.49
C ARG A 397 -20.41 8.27 -23.49
N LYS A 398 -19.77 8.25 -24.65
CA LYS A 398 -18.30 8.09 -24.81
C LYS A 398 -17.66 6.94 -23.99
N PRO A 399 -18.14 5.69 -24.07
CA PRO A 399 -17.44 4.58 -23.41
C PRO A 399 -16.03 4.41 -24.02
N ARG A 400 -14.99 4.31 -23.18
CA ARG A 400 -13.58 4.15 -23.63
C ARG A 400 -13.00 2.79 -23.29
N LEU A 401 -13.27 2.30 -22.08
CA LEU A 401 -12.75 1.04 -21.60
C LEU A 401 -13.88 0.30 -20.87
N VAL A 402 -13.97 -1.01 -21.09
CA VAL A 402 -15.01 -1.83 -20.46
C VAL A 402 -14.41 -3.09 -19.87
N PHE A 403 -14.69 -3.33 -18.60
CA PHE A 403 -14.27 -4.49 -17.85
C PHE A 403 -15.51 -5.26 -17.42
N VAL A 404 -15.62 -6.54 -17.79
CA VAL A 404 -16.78 -7.38 -17.50
C VAL A 404 -16.37 -8.58 -16.67
N TRP A 405 -17.14 -8.88 -15.62
CA TRP A 405 -16.98 -10.08 -14.82
C TRP A 405 -18.34 -10.66 -14.45
N VAL A 406 -18.35 -11.93 -14.03
CA VAL A 406 -19.56 -12.65 -13.65
C VAL A 406 -19.45 -13.06 -12.19
N LEU A 407 -20.55 -12.88 -11.45
CA LEU A 407 -20.71 -13.29 -10.06
C LEU A 407 -21.90 -14.21 -9.90
N ASN A 408 -21.76 -15.25 -9.09
CA ASN A 408 -22.90 -15.97 -8.57
C ASN A 408 -23.70 -15.05 -7.63
N ASN A 409 -25.00 -14.88 -7.88
CA ASN A 409 -25.85 -14.03 -7.06
C ASN A 409 -25.88 -14.47 -5.58
N ALA A 410 -25.66 -15.76 -5.31
CA ALA A 410 -25.57 -16.27 -3.94
C ALA A 410 -24.39 -15.70 -3.14
N LYS A 411 -23.37 -15.13 -3.80
CA LYS A 411 -22.26 -14.45 -3.11
C LYS A 411 -22.62 -13.07 -2.57
N MET A 412 -23.77 -12.53 -2.99
CA MET A 412 -24.25 -11.23 -2.53
C MET A 412 -25.08 -11.41 -1.25
N ASN A 413 -24.81 -10.56 -0.27
CA ASN A 413 -25.40 -10.57 1.07
C ASN A 413 -25.18 -11.90 1.82
N ASP A 414 -24.17 -12.67 1.44
CA ASP A 414 -23.76 -13.89 2.11
C ASP A 414 -22.37 -13.71 2.72
N PRO A 415 -22.26 -13.61 4.06
CA PRO A 415 -20.99 -13.43 4.73
C PRO A 415 -20.10 -14.68 4.64
N GLU A 416 -20.58 -15.84 4.16
CA GLU A 416 -19.74 -17.02 3.89
C GLU A 416 -19.15 -17.03 2.47
N GLN A 417 -19.34 -15.94 1.72
CA GLN A 417 -18.85 -15.79 0.37
C GLN A 417 -18.08 -14.48 0.21
N ASN A 418 -17.15 -14.47 -0.74
CA ASN A 418 -16.40 -13.27 -1.11
C ASN A 418 -16.87 -12.78 -2.48
N MET A 419 -17.60 -11.66 -2.50
CA MET A 419 -18.12 -11.07 -3.74
C MET A 419 -17.04 -10.51 -4.68
N PHE A 420 -15.77 -10.42 -4.24
CA PHE A 420 -14.64 -10.01 -5.08
C PHE A 420 -13.82 -11.18 -5.62
N VAL A 421 -14.31 -12.41 -5.45
CA VAL A 421 -13.81 -13.59 -6.16
C VAL A 421 -14.80 -13.95 -7.26
N PHE A 422 -14.38 -13.78 -8.51
CA PHE A 422 -15.21 -13.80 -9.70
C PHE A 422 -15.37 -15.21 -10.27
N ASP A 423 -16.55 -15.48 -10.84
CA ASP A 423 -16.93 -16.78 -11.43
C ASP A 423 -16.78 -16.79 -12.97
N THR A 424 -16.25 -15.72 -13.56
CA THR A 424 -16.25 -15.45 -15.02
C THR A 424 -15.76 -16.62 -15.88
N TYR A 425 -14.71 -17.34 -15.47
CA TYR A 425 -14.14 -18.46 -16.21
C TYR A 425 -14.38 -19.82 -15.57
N ASN A 426 -15.10 -19.85 -14.45
CA ASN A 426 -15.43 -21.07 -13.74
C ASN A 426 -16.78 -20.86 -13.05
N ILE A 427 -17.85 -20.91 -13.83
CA ILE A 427 -19.22 -20.76 -13.36
C ILE A 427 -19.64 -22.10 -12.74
N PRO A 428 -19.71 -22.23 -11.40
CA PRO A 428 -19.85 -23.53 -10.75
C PRO A 428 -21.23 -24.16 -10.99
N GLY A 429 -21.28 -25.44 -11.36
CA GLY A 429 -22.52 -26.18 -11.60
C GLY A 429 -22.26 -27.68 -11.80
N ALA A 430 -23.30 -28.47 -12.05
CA ALA A 430 -23.19 -29.93 -12.29
C ALA A 430 -22.17 -30.27 -13.41
N ASP A 431 -21.98 -29.35 -14.37
CA ASP A 431 -20.73 -29.22 -15.12
C ASP A 431 -20.29 -27.76 -15.04
N ALA A 432 -19.05 -27.49 -14.64
CA ALA A 432 -18.48 -26.15 -14.65
C ALA A 432 -18.67 -25.51 -16.03
N LYS A 433 -19.35 -24.35 -16.08
CA LYS A 433 -19.60 -23.62 -17.33
C LYS A 433 -18.56 -22.54 -17.52
N THR A 434 -18.27 -22.22 -18.76
CA THR A 434 -17.30 -21.19 -19.13
C THR A 434 -17.88 -20.32 -20.24
N ILE A 435 -17.47 -19.06 -20.26
CA ILE A 435 -17.67 -18.20 -21.43
C ILE A 435 -16.77 -18.72 -22.55
N THR A 436 -17.38 -19.14 -23.65
CA THR A 436 -16.69 -19.69 -24.83
C THR A 436 -16.48 -18.66 -25.93
N SER A 437 -17.27 -17.58 -25.90
CA SER A 437 -17.19 -16.48 -26.86
C SER A 437 -17.67 -15.22 -26.16
N ALA A 438 -16.97 -14.10 -26.34
CA ALA A 438 -17.47 -12.79 -25.93
C ALA A 438 -17.06 -11.70 -26.92
N ARG A 439 -17.91 -10.68 -27.07
CA ARG A 439 -17.61 -9.45 -27.80
C ARG A 439 -18.57 -8.35 -27.37
N LEU A 440 -18.13 -7.12 -27.54
CA LEU A 440 -18.89 -5.95 -27.19
C LEU A 440 -19.30 -5.21 -28.46
N LYS A 441 -20.60 -5.00 -28.65
CA LYS A 441 -21.15 -4.26 -29.77
C LYS A 441 -21.41 -2.82 -29.34
N LEU A 442 -20.85 -1.87 -30.08
CA LEU A 442 -21.10 -0.45 -29.91
C LEU A 442 -21.96 0.06 -31.09
N GLY A 443 -23.10 0.65 -30.76
CA GLY A 443 -24.06 1.14 -31.73
C GLY A 443 -24.65 0.02 -32.59
N THR A 444 -24.87 0.29 -33.87
CA THR A 444 -25.61 -0.62 -34.75
C THR A 444 -24.77 -1.71 -35.39
N SER A 445 -23.45 -1.53 -35.55
CA SER A 445 -22.64 -2.41 -36.42
C SER A 445 -21.21 -2.70 -35.97
N THR A 446 -20.64 -1.98 -34.99
CA THR A 446 -19.22 -2.11 -34.66
C THR A 446 -19.01 -3.05 -33.48
N TYR A 447 -18.08 -4.00 -33.61
CA TYR A 447 -17.72 -4.95 -32.56
C TYR A 447 -16.31 -4.71 -32.04
N TYR A 448 -16.14 -4.91 -30.74
CA TYR A 448 -14.88 -4.80 -30.01
C TYR A 448 -14.66 -6.10 -29.21
N PRO A 449 -13.60 -6.86 -29.48
CA PRO A 449 -12.84 -6.84 -30.73
C PRO A 449 -13.71 -7.28 -31.93
N GLN A 450 -13.18 -7.08 -33.15
CA GLN A 450 -13.87 -7.46 -34.39
C GLN A 450 -14.18 -8.97 -34.44
N ASN A 451 -13.22 -9.80 -34.02
CA ASN A 451 -13.41 -11.22 -33.79
C ASN A 451 -13.77 -11.44 -32.32
N ALA A 452 -14.68 -12.36 -32.03
CA ALA A 452 -15.00 -12.69 -30.64
C ALA A 452 -13.76 -13.27 -29.93
N ILE A 453 -13.59 -12.90 -28.66
CA ILE A 453 -12.58 -13.53 -27.80
C ILE A 453 -13.09 -14.92 -27.38
N ASP A 454 -12.19 -15.89 -27.33
CA ASP A 454 -12.47 -17.25 -26.84
C ASP A 454 -11.64 -17.51 -25.57
N PRO A 455 -12.17 -17.21 -24.37
CA PRO A 455 -11.43 -17.44 -23.14
C PRO A 455 -11.12 -18.92 -22.86
N THR A 456 -11.88 -19.85 -23.46
CA THR A 456 -11.72 -21.29 -23.21
C THR A 456 -10.46 -21.81 -23.90
N ASN A 457 -10.21 -21.39 -25.15
CA ASN A 457 -9.06 -21.83 -25.93
C ASN A 457 -7.89 -20.80 -25.91
N GLU A 458 -8.17 -19.54 -25.62
CA GLU A 458 -7.20 -18.43 -25.73
C GLU A 458 -6.99 -17.66 -24.43
N MET A 459 -7.08 -18.32 -23.27
CA MET A 459 -6.94 -17.69 -21.94
C MET A 459 -5.71 -16.79 -21.80
N SER A 460 -4.55 -17.22 -22.31
CA SER A 460 -3.32 -16.41 -22.28
C SER A 460 -3.43 -15.12 -23.10
N THR A 461 -4.19 -15.14 -24.21
CA THR A 461 -4.46 -13.95 -25.03
C THR A 461 -5.39 -13.00 -24.29
N VAL A 462 -6.47 -13.52 -23.69
CA VAL A 462 -7.43 -12.71 -22.93
C VAL A 462 -6.75 -12.06 -21.72
N TRP A 463 -5.92 -12.82 -20.99
CA TRP A 463 -5.08 -12.26 -19.94
C TRP A 463 -4.14 -11.19 -20.50
N ARG A 464 -3.42 -11.46 -21.60
CA ARG A 464 -2.51 -10.49 -22.20
C ARG A 464 -3.21 -9.17 -22.55
N MET A 465 -4.42 -9.20 -23.10
CA MET A 465 -5.20 -8.00 -23.40
C MET A 465 -5.43 -7.14 -22.14
N LEU A 466 -5.81 -7.75 -21.01
CA LEU A 466 -5.96 -7.04 -19.74
C LEU A 466 -4.62 -6.48 -19.24
N THR A 467 -3.53 -7.23 -19.43
CA THR A 467 -2.21 -6.78 -18.98
C THR A 467 -1.61 -5.64 -19.80
N GLU A 468 -1.97 -5.54 -21.08
CA GLU A 468 -1.55 -4.43 -21.95
C GLU A 468 -2.15 -3.11 -21.48
N TYR A 469 -3.38 -3.12 -20.95
CA TYR A 469 -3.94 -1.97 -20.24
C TYR A 469 -3.06 -1.56 -19.05
N ASN A 470 -2.68 -2.48 -18.15
CA ASN A 470 -1.85 -2.14 -16.97
C ASN A 470 -0.51 -1.51 -17.36
N LYS A 471 0.14 -1.99 -18.42
CA LYS A 471 1.41 -1.43 -18.91
C LYS A 471 1.30 0.04 -19.32
N GLY A 472 0.14 0.48 -19.80
CA GLY A 472 -0.11 1.89 -20.12
C GLY A 472 -0.34 2.77 -18.89
N PHE A 473 -0.59 2.18 -17.72
CA PHE A 473 -0.84 2.89 -16.45
C PHE A 473 0.36 2.86 -15.48
N ASN A 474 1.20 1.82 -15.54
CA ASN A 474 2.39 1.67 -14.71
C ASN A 474 3.64 1.60 -15.59
N ASP A 475 4.32 2.73 -15.78
CA ASP A 475 5.45 2.77 -16.70
C ASP A 475 6.65 1.89 -16.27
N GLN A 476 6.86 1.56 -14.98
CA GLN A 476 8.17 1.02 -14.53
C GLN A 476 8.22 0.11 -13.28
N LEU A 477 7.13 -0.55 -12.83
CA LEU A 477 7.19 -1.43 -11.64
C LEU A 477 7.18 -2.94 -11.98
N PRO A 478 7.95 -3.78 -11.26
CA PRO A 478 8.08 -5.20 -11.59
C PRO A 478 6.82 -5.98 -11.15
N GLY A 479 6.15 -6.57 -12.13
CA GLY A 479 5.11 -7.58 -11.95
C GLY A 479 3.70 -7.02 -11.70
N GLN A 480 2.71 -7.65 -12.31
CA GLN A 480 1.29 -7.36 -12.12
C GLN A 480 0.78 -7.94 -10.81
N THR A 481 -0.28 -7.34 -10.25
CA THR A 481 -0.95 -7.86 -9.05
C THR A 481 -1.59 -9.23 -9.29
N ILE A 482 -2.19 -9.44 -10.47
CA ILE A 482 -2.86 -10.69 -10.83
C ILE A 482 -1.97 -11.48 -11.80
N ASP A 483 -1.53 -12.67 -11.38
CA ASP A 483 -0.90 -13.64 -12.29
C ASP A 483 -1.94 -14.44 -13.08
N LEU A 484 -1.51 -15.16 -14.12
CA LEU A 484 -2.41 -15.93 -14.99
C LEU A 484 -3.26 -16.96 -14.22
N LYS A 485 -2.70 -17.55 -13.15
CA LYS A 485 -3.43 -18.51 -12.32
C LYS A 485 -4.57 -17.81 -11.57
N SER A 486 -4.27 -16.74 -10.85
CA SER A 486 -5.25 -15.97 -10.09
C SER A 486 -6.28 -15.30 -11.02
N PHE A 487 -5.88 -14.89 -12.22
CA PHE A 487 -6.78 -14.40 -13.25
C PHE A 487 -7.81 -15.45 -13.68
N LYS A 488 -7.36 -16.69 -13.90
CA LYS A 488 -8.24 -17.80 -14.28
C LYS A 488 -9.15 -18.24 -13.12
N ASP A 489 -8.57 -18.36 -11.93
CA ASP A 489 -9.21 -19.05 -10.81
C ASP A 489 -10.05 -18.10 -9.92
N LEU A 490 -9.69 -16.82 -9.83
CA LEU A 490 -10.25 -15.88 -8.84
C LEU A 490 -10.71 -14.54 -9.41
N TYR A 491 -10.00 -13.97 -10.39
CA TYR A 491 -10.22 -12.60 -10.87
C TYR A 491 -10.48 -12.55 -12.36
N GLY A 492 -11.33 -13.44 -12.86
CA GLY A 492 -11.65 -13.49 -14.28
C GLY A 492 -12.34 -12.21 -14.73
N ILE A 493 -11.68 -11.44 -15.60
CA ILE A 493 -12.19 -10.16 -16.13
C ILE A 493 -12.00 -10.16 -17.65
N LEU A 494 -13.08 -9.97 -18.39
CA LEU A 494 -13.04 -9.66 -19.81
C LEU A 494 -12.76 -8.17 -20.00
N TYR A 495 -11.78 -7.83 -20.82
CA TYR A 495 -11.41 -6.45 -21.11
C TYR A 495 -11.68 -6.11 -22.59
N PHE A 496 -12.35 -4.98 -22.81
CA PHE A 496 -12.65 -4.45 -24.14
C PHE A 496 -12.13 -3.01 -24.25
N ASP A 497 -11.23 -2.78 -25.20
CA ASP A 497 -10.69 -1.46 -25.53
C ASP A 497 -11.53 -0.80 -26.64
N LEU A 498 -12.22 0.29 -26.28
CA LEU A 498 -13.07 1.09 -27.19
C LEU A 498 -12.41 2.44 -27.52
N THR A 499 -11.15 2.66 -27.15
CA THR A 499 -10.45 3.95 -27.34
C THR A 499 -10.38 4.37 -28.81
N LYS A 500 -10.31 3.39 -29.72
CA LYS A 500 -10.23 3.58 -31.18
C LYS A 500 -11.58 3.75 -31.89
N GLN A 501 -12.67 4.03 -31.16
CA GLN A 501 -13.97 4.33 -31.74
C GLN A 501 -13.97 5.62 -32.59
N ALA A 502 -14.84 5.66 -33.61
CA ALA A 502 -14.98 6.80 -34.50
C ALA A 502 -15.49 8.06 -33.76
N ASP A 503 -14.96 9.22 -34.13
CA ASP A 503 -15.24 10.51 -33.49
C ASP A 503 -16.70 10.93 -33.53
N SER A 504 -17.45 10.48 -34.56
CA SER A 504 -18.87 10.77 -34.73
C SER A 504 -19.78 10.09 -33.69
N LEU A 505 -19.33 8.99 -33.06
CA LEU A 505 -20.07 8.30 -32.00
C LEU A 505 -19.89 8.94 -30.62
N LYS A 506 -19.01 9.95 -30.50
CA LYS A 506 -18.61 10.52 -29.22
C LYS A 506 -19.66 11.44 -28.57
N ASN A 507 -20.64 11.98 -29.28
CA ASN A 507 -21.46 13.06 -28.70
C ASN A 507 -22.84 12.63 -28.19
N ASN A 508 -23.33 11.46 -28.59
CA ASN A 508 -24.65 10.95 -28.18
C ASN A 508 -24.52 9.70 -27.31
N SER A 509 -25.54 9.43 -26.48
CA SER A 509 -25.65 8.15 -25.78
C SER A 509 -25.71 7.03 -26.82
N THR A 510 -24.77 6.09 -26.74
CA THR A 510 -24.66 5.00 -27.71
C THR A 510 -25.04 3.69 -27.02
N SER A 511 -25.80 2.84 -27.72
CA SER A 511 -26.11 1.50 -27.25
C SER A 511 -24.84 0.66 -27.17
N LEU A 512 -24.56 0.12 -26.00
CA LEU A 512 -23.47 -0.83 -25.78
C LEU A 512 -24.09 -2.20 -25.45
N GLU A 513 -23.78 -3.24 -26.21
CA GLU A 513 -24.36 -4.57 -26.05
C GLU A 513 -23.28 -5.64 -25.91
N LEU A 514 -23.22 -6.28 -24.74
CA LEU A 514 -22.39 -7.47 -24.55
C LEU A 514 -23.08 -8.67 -25.22
N SER A 515 -22.36 -9.34 -26.11
CA SER A 515 -22.75 -10.64 -26.68
C SER A 515 -21.77 -11.70 -26.20
N TYR A 516 -22.28 -12.78 -25.61
CA TYR A 516 -21.46 -13.89 -25.15
C TYR A 516 -22.18 -15.24 -25.32
N ASP A 517 -21.40 -16.30 -25.43
CA ASP A 517 -21.87 -17.69 -25.43
C ASP A 517 -21.32 -18.43 -24.21
N LEU A 518 -22.11 -19.38 -23.71
CA LEU A 518 -21.74 -20.28 -22.61
C LEU A 518 -21.62 -21.70 -23.14
N SER A 519 -20.72 -22.49 -22.56
CA SER A 519 -20.56 -23.92 -22.88
C SER A 519 -21.79 -24.79 -22.54
N GLY A 520 -22.80 -24.22 -21.86
CA GLY A 520 -24.10 -24.85 -21.60
C GLY A 520 -25.08 -23.87 -20.95
N ALA A 521 -26.29 -24.35 -20.62
CA ALA A 521 -27.26 -23.55 -19.86
C ALA A 521 -26.76 -23.30 -18.43
N ALA A 522 -26.94 -22.07 -17.93
CA ALA A 522 -26.67 -21.73 -16.54
C ALA A 522 -27.85 -22.22 -15.67
N ASN A 523 -27.57 -23.05 -14.68
CA ASN A 523 -28.59 -23.60 -13.77
C ASN A 523 -28.83 -22.72 -12.53
N ALA A 524 -27.93 -21.75 -12.26
CA ALA A 524 -28.03 -20.80 -11.15
C ALA A 524 -28.17 -19.35 -11.66
N GLN A 525 -28.61 -18.45 -10.79
CA GLN A 525 -28.68 -17.02 -11.10
C GLN A 525 -27.29 -16.39 -10.97
N TYR A 526 -26.74 -15.95 -12.10
CA TYR A 526 -25.51 -15.18 -12.13
C TYR A 526 -25.79 -13.76 -12.58
N ILE A 527 -25.01 -12.83 -12.05
CA ILE A 527 -25.02 -11.42 -12.41
C ILE A 527 -23.75 -11.14 -13.22
N VAL A 528 -23.94 -10.59 -14.41
CA VAL A 528 -22.87 -9.99 -15.20
C VAL A 528 -22.75 -8.53 -14.76
N TYR A 529 -21.55 -8.16 -14.32
CA TYR A 529 -21.18 -6.80 -14.01
C TYR A 529 -20.32 -6.25 -15.14
N ALA A 530 -20.49 -4.97 -15.46
CA ALA A 530 -19.57 -4.24 -16.29
C ALA A 530 -19.19 -2.91 -15.64
N LEU A 531 -17.89 -2.70 -15.45
CA LEU A 531 -17.30 -1.40 -15.18
C LEU A 531 -16.98 -0.74 -16.51
N ILE A 532 -17.58 0.41 -16.73
CA ILE A 532 -17.43 1.17 -17.97
C ILE A 532 -16.78 2.49 -17.61
N LEU A 533 -15.59 2.71 -18.15
CA LEU A 533 -14.88 3.97 -18.03
C LEU A 533 -15.29 4.85 -19.22
N ASN A 534 -16.13 5.82 -18.95
CA ASN A 534 -16.69 6.71 -19.96
C ASN A 534 -16.08 8.10 -19.89
N GLU A 535 -15.79 8.70 -21.03
CA GLU A 535 -15.19 10.02 -21.07
C GLU A 535 -16.23 11.10 -20.79
N GLU A 536 -15.98 11.90 -19.76
CA GLU A 536 -16.75 13.08 -19.41
C GLU A 536 -15.87 14.31 -19.54
N GLU A 537 -16.50 15.45 -19.80
CA GLU A 537 -15.83 16.74 -19.91
C GLU A 537 -16.35 17.63 -18.80
N ILE A 538 -15.43 18.34 -18.16
CA ILE A 538 -15.76 19.39 -17.21
C ILE A 538 -15.24 20.71 -17.77
N SER A 539 -16.05 21.76 -17.60
CA SER A 539 -15.59 23.13 -17.76
C SER A 539 -15.56 23.85 -16.43
N VAL A 540 -14.59 24.74 -16.26
CA VAL A 540 -14.63 25.77 -15.23
C VAL A 540 -14.97 27.07 -15.93
N ASP A 541 -16.18 27.57 -15.70
CA ASP A 541 -16.63 28.84 -16.26
C ASP A 541 -16.36 29.95 -15.25
N VAL A 542 -15.73 31.03 -15.70
CA VAL A 542 -15.45 32.19 -14.85
C VAL A 542 -16.38 33.34 -15.22
N GLY A 543 -17.28 33.69 -14.30
CA GLY A 543 -18.27 34.75 -14.50
C GLY A 543 -18.44 35.58 -13.22
N LYS A 544 -18.48 36.91 -13.36
CA LYS A 544 -18.63 37.86 -12.24
C LYS A 544 -17.61 37.65 -11.10
N GLY A 545 -16.39 37.21 -11.44
CA GLY A 545 -15.31 36.96 -10.47
C GLY A 545 -15.42 35.64 -9.70
N LYS A 546 -16.33 34.73 -10.08
CA LYS A 546 -16.43 33.38 -9.50
C LYS A 546 -16.19 32.33 -10.58
N ALA A 547 -15.35 31.35 -10.26
CA ALA A 547 -15.15 30.14 -11.05
C ALA A 547 -16.16 29.07 -10.60
N VAL A 548 -16.85 28.43 -11.54
CA VAL A 548 -17.87 27.40 -11.26
C VAL A 548 -17.66 26.21 -12.19
N ILE A 549 -17.68 25.00 -11.65
CA ILE A 549 -17.63 23.75 -12.42
C ILE A 549 -18.93 23.55 -13.18
N ARG A 550 -18.85 23.07 -14.42
CA ARG A 550 -19.96 22.57 -15.23
C ARG A 550 -19.60 21.24 -15.88
N THR A 551 -20.61 20.43 -16.17
CA THR A 551 -20.54 19.07 -16.73
C THR A 551 -21.45 18.93 -17.95
#